data_AF-A0A1Z9FJV3-F1
#
_entry.id   AF-A0A1Z9FJV3-F1
#
_cell.length_a   1.000
_cell.length_b   1.000
_cell.length_c   1.000
_cell.angle_alpha   90.00
_cell.angle_beta   90.00
_cell.angle_gamma   90.00
#
_symmetry.space_group_name_H-M   'P 1'
#
loop_
_entity.id
_entity.type
_entity.pdbx_description
1 polymer ?
#
loop_
_entity_poly.entity_id
_entity_poly.type
_entity_poly.pdbx_seq_one_letter_code
_entity_poly.pdbx_strand_id
1 'polypeptide(L)'
;MAKQTIGLGSSANDGTGDSLRVGGDKINDNINEIYTAIGDGTDLKITTAGASSNQVLQWSTSNNRFEPTNSAAAGDISVDTTPQLGGDLDVNGSKIVSTSNSNIEILPHGTGRIKLDAVTFPNDAGTANYVLATDGSSAMYWKQVGSNITLSNGSTTDNYVIGNTLLFSAGAGLTSSILDDTVKYDIDTSVVVNLSDAQTLSNKVYDNPNFTGTSLGTGIFRQSTLGSFIAQGATSLAAFQSAASYAGAFGVDTTTHKAYYASNSTWNEILSSTSSIDALSDVDTTTQAPSSGQTLIWNVGASAFRPGTITTSVSSDTAPSLGGNLDTAGYTVQGTGKLSLSGSGSMARFDFANTASFPTASSNAGGFAVATGSLKSYFATASGWIRHLNENDSIDAFSDVDTTTSAPSYGQVLVYENVGGTGRWRPNDYTPATRVSAQFNVTNNGSTDYVFSGDGFPTNQNDPVLYLKKAHTYQFVVNASGHPFQILTASGGSLYSFGVTNNQQAVATITFTVPMNAPSTLYYQCQAHSGMGNTINIS
;
A
#
# COMPACT_ATOMS: atom_id res chain seq x y z
N MET A 1 12.93 40.90 -160.69
CA MET A 1 14.29 41.41 -160.96
C MET A 1 14.56 42.62 -160.06
N ALA A 2 15.79 43.13 -160.01
CA ALA A 2 16.02 44.41 -159.36
C ALA A 2 15.50 45.55 -160.26
N LYS A 3 14.92 46.61 -159.68
CA LYS A 3 14.47 47.79 -160.43
C LYS A 3 15.61 48.35 -161.27
N GLN A 4 15.37 48.51 -162.57
CA GLN A 4 16.31 49.15 -163.48
C GLN A 4 15.92 50.60 -163.78
N THR A 5 16.90 51.48 -164.02
CA THR A 5 16.68 52.90 -164.35
C THR A 5 17.45 53.31 -165.60
N ILE A 6 16.81 54.17 -166.42
CA ILE A 6 17.41 54.74 -167.63
C ILE A 6 18.49 55.74 -167.23
N GLY A 7 19.70 55.61 -167.79
CA GLY A 7 20.78 56.59 -167.64
C GLY A 7 20.64 57.75 -168.62
N LEU A 8 20.50 58.98 -168.12
CA LEU A 8 20.20 60.17 -168.93
C LEU A 8 21.44 60.90 -169.48
N GLY A 9 22.64 60.51 -169.06
CA GLY A 9 23.89 61.19 -169.41
C GLY A 9 24.16 62.44 -168.56
N SER A 10 25.39 62.96 -168.66
CA SER A 10 25.87 64.09 -167.84
C SER A 10 25.47 65.44 -168.42
N SER A 11 25.26 65.52 -169.72
CA SER A 11 24.80 66.69 -170.45
C SER A 11 24.04 66.24 -171.71
N ALA A 12 23.22 67.13 -172.26
CA ALA A 12 22.50 66.81 -173.49
C ALA A 12 23.49 66.55 -174.64
N ASN A 13 23.27 65.44 -175.36
CA ASN A 13 24.02 65.05 -176.56
C ASN A 13 25.54 64.87 -176.36
N ASP A 14 26.00 64.59 -175.14
CA ASP A 14 27.42 64.37 -174.83
C ASP A 14 27.87 62.91 -175.05
N GLY A 15 26.95 62.01 -175.37
CA GLY A 15 27.22 60.59 -175.62
C GLY A 15 27.44 59.73 -174.36
N THR A 16 27.22 60.27 -173.16
CA THR A 16 27.40 59.54 -171.88
C THR A 16 26.12 58.91 -171.33
N GLY A 17 24.98 59.12 -171.99
CA GLY A 17 23.69 58.50 -171.64
C GLY A 17 23.49 57.11 -172.24
N ASP A 18 22.48 56.41 -171.74
CA ASP A 18 22.04 55.15 -172.33
C ASP A 18 21.50 55.38 -173.74
N SER A 19 21.78 54.44 -174.63
CA SER A 19 21.06 54.37 -175.90
C SER A 19 19.59 54.06 -175.66
N LEU A 20 18.73 54.48 -176.60
CA LEU A 20 17.29 54.20 -176.54
C LEU A 20 16.96 52.71 -176.34
N ARG A 21 17.79 51.82 -176.90
CA ARG A 21 17.65 50.37 -176.76
C ARG A 21 17.86 49.91 -175.31
N VAL A 22 18.93 50.36 -174.68
CA VAL A 22 19.22 50.03 -173.28
C VAL A 22 18.14 50.60 -172.35
N GLY A 23 17.66 51.82 -172.62
CA GLY A 23 16.54 52.40 -171.88
C GLY A 23 15.23 51.63 -172.05
N GLY A 24 14.94 51.16 -173.26
CA GLY A 24 13.75 50.36 -173.58
C GLY A 24 13.71 49.00 -172.86
N ASP A 25 14.83 48.27 -172.86
CA ASP A 25 14.92 46.96 -172.19
C ASP A 25 14.64 47.09 -170.68
N LYS A 26 15.21 48.12 -170.04
CA LYS A 26 15.00 48.40 -168.62
C LYS A 26 13.55 48.69 -168.24
N ILE A 27 12.80 49.36 -169.12
CA ILE A 27 11.37 49.61 -168.89
C ILE A 27 10.60 48.29 -168.98
N ASN A 28 10.83 47.49 -170.01
CA ASN A 28 10.12 46.23 -170.22
C ASN A 28 10.36 45.25 -169.06
N ASP A 29 11.60 45.11 -168.60
CA ASP A 29 11.95 44.24 -167.48
C ASP A 29 11.18 44.60 -166.20
N ASN A 30 11.12 45.89 -165.85
CA ASN A 30 10.41 46.35 -164.67
C ASN A 30 8.89 46.10 -164.76
N ILE A 31 8.30 46.34 -165.93
CA ILE A 31 6.85 46.18 -166.10
C ILE A 31 6.45 44.70 -166.10
N ASN A 32 7.24 43.82 -166.72
CA ASN A 32 6.96 42.39 -166.74
C ASN A 32 7.02 41.73 -165.36
N GLU A 33 7.92 42.16 -164.48
CA GLU A 33 7.97 41.66 -163.10
C GLU A 33 6.68 41.94 -162.32
N ILE A 34 6.19 43.18 -162.39
CA ILE A 34 5.00 43.60 -161.64
C ILE A 34 3.78 42.78 -162.10
N TYR A 35 3.61 42.64 -163.42
CA TYR A 35 2.50 41.86 -163.96
C TYR A 35 2.59 40.36 -163.65
N THR A 36 3.80 39.81 -163.53
CA THR A 36 3.97 38.41 -163.12
C THR A 36 3.64 38.18 -161.64
N ALA A 37 4.02 39.10 -160.76
CA ALA A 37 3.84 38.91 -159.32
C ALA A 37 2.42 39.22 -158.83
N ILE A 38 1.77 40.23 -159.41
CA ILE A 38 0.47 40.74 -158.94
C ILE A 38 -0.67 40.36 -159.89
N GLY A 39 -0.37 40.21 -161.18
CA GLY A 39 -1.33 39.84 -162.23
C GLY A 39 -1.53 40.93 -163.29
N ASP A 40 -1.90 40.52 -164.50
CA ASP A 40 -2.11 41.35 -165.70
C ASP A 40 -3.51 41.97 -165.85
N GLY A 41 -4.32 41.87 -164.79
CA GLY A 41 -5.72 42.28 -164.78
C GLY A 41 -6.70 41.15 -165.09
N THR A 42 -6.25 40.04 -165.69
CA THR A 42 -7.05 38.82 -165.84
C THR A 42 -6.77 37.76 -164.78
N ASP A 43 -5.53 37.65 -164.29
CA ASP A 43 -5.16 36.73 -163.18
C ASP A 43 -4.54 37.48 -161.99
N LEU A 44 -5.39 38.11 -161.16
CA LEU A 44 -4.98 38.84 -159.96
C LEU A 44 -4.86 37.94 -158.73
N LYS A 45 -3.72 37.97 -158.02
CA LYS A 45 -3.48 37.18 -156.78
C LYS A 45 -4.11 37.76 -155.51
N ILE A 46 -4.63 38.99 -155.60
CA ILE A 46 -5.40 39.66 -154.55
C ILE A 46 -6.68 40.16 -155.20
N THR A 47 -7.82 39.83 -154.58
CA THR A 47 -9.12 40.30 -155.07
C THR A 47 -9.27 41.81 -154.93
N THR A 48 -9.90 42.47 -155.91
CA THR A 48 -10.19 43.90 -155.88
C THR A 48 -11.58 44.22 -155.31
N ALA A 49 -12.34 43.20 -154.92
CA ALA A 49 -13.59 43.38 -154.17
C ALA A 49 -13.30 43.80 -152.71
N GLY A 50 -14.05 44.76 -152.16
CA GLY A 50 -13.85 45.27 -150.79
C GLY A 50 -14.23 44.27 -149.68
N ALA A 51 -13.58 44.38 -148.51
CA ALA A 51 -13.87 43.59 -147.30
C ALA A 51 -14.86 44.29 -146.36
N SER A 52 -15.58 43.51 -145.54
CA SER A 52 -16.45 44.03 -144.46
C SER A 52 -15.77 43.98 -143.08
N SER A 53 -16.32 44.72 -142.11
CA SER A 53 -15.79 44.77 -140.74
C SER A 53 -15.79 43.37 -140.07
N ASN A 54 -14.72 43.09 -139.30
CA ASN A 54 -14.44 41.82 -138.62
C ASN A 54 -14.22 40.60 -139.54
N GLN A 55 -14.02 40.82 -140.83
CA GLN A 55 -13.47 39.80 -141.71
C GLN A 55 -11.95 39.88 -141.73
N VAL A 56 -11.30 38.72 -141.91
CA VAL A 56 -9.86 38.62 -142.11
C VAL A 56 -9.55 38.16 -143.53
N LEU A 57 -8.45 38.64 -144.10
CA LEU A 57 -7.95 38.14 -145.39
C LEU A 57 -7.33 36.76 -145.18
N GLN A 58 -7.90 35.76 -145.84
CA GLN A 58 -7.45 34.38 -145.76
C GLN A 58 -7.14 33.86 -147.17
N TRP A 59 -6.09 33.06 -147.31
CA TRP A 59 -5.79 32.40 -148.58
C TRP A 59 -6.91 31.41 -148.90
N SER A 60 -7.63 31.65 -150.00
CA SER A 60 -8.64 30.72 -150.50
C SER A 60 -7.98 29.76 -151.46
N THR A 61 -7.87 28.50 -151.05
CA THR A 61 -7.37 27.42 -151.91
C THR A 61 -8.31 27.14 -153.09
N SER A 62 -9.58 27.56 -153.00
CA SER A 62 -10.61 27.36 -154.03
C SER A 62 -10.48 28.36 -155.18
N ASN A 63 -10.26 29.64 -154.85
CA ASN A 63 -10.15 30.72 -155.83
C ASN A 63 -8.68 31.10 -156.12
N ASN A 64 -7.74 30.42 -155.46
CA ASN A 64 -6.29 30.56 -155.58
C ASN A 64 -5.78 32.01 -155.47
N ARG A 65 -6.43 32.77 -154.58
CA ARG A 65 -6.15 34.18 -154.26
C ARG A 65 -6.50 34.47 -152.80
N PHE A 66 -6.01 35.58 -152.26
CA PHE A 66 -6.45 36.06 -150.94
C PHE A 66 -7.84 36.72 -151.02
N GLU A 67 -8.76 36.31 -150.12
CA GLU A 67 -10.12 36.88 -150.02
C GLU A 67 -10.63 36.94 -148.55
N PRO A 68 -11.59 37.84 -148.20
CA PRO A 68 -12.08 38.01 -146.83
C PRO A 68 -13.02 36.89 -146.33
N THR A 69 -12.91 36.44 -145.08
CA THR A 69 -13.79 35.41 -144.45
C THR A 69 -14.26 35.77 -143.02
N ASN A 70 -15.38 35.18 -142.56
CA ASN A 70 -15.87 35.29 -141.17
C ASN A 70 -15.31 34.14 -140.32
N SER A 71 -14.67 34.42 -139.17
CA SER A 71 -13.96 33.40 -138.39
C SER A 71 -14.71 32.97 -137.11
N ALA A 72 -14.95 31.65 -136.96
CA ALA A 72 -15.41 30.99 -135.73
C ALA A 72 -14.25 30.59 -134.79
N ALA A 73 -13.02 31.07 -135.02
CA ALA A 73 -11.82 30.66 -134.30
C ALA A 73 -11.24 31.77 -133.40
N ALA A 74 -12.09 32.52 -132.69
CA ALA A 74 -11.67 33.58 -131.77
C ALA A 74 -12.38 33.53 -130.39
N GLY A 75 -12.07 32.50 -129.59
CA GLY A 75 -11.68 32.61 -128.16
C GLY A 75 -12.53 33.30 -127.07
N ASP A 76 -13.78 33.69 -127.29
CA ASP A 76 -14.59 34.33 -126.22
C ASP A 76 -15.63 33.38 -125.60
N ILE A 77 -15.49 33.09 -124.29
CA ILE A 77 -16.45 32.28 -123.52
C ILE A 77 -17.79 33.00 -123.30
N SER A 78 -17.82 34.33 -123.47
CA SER A 78 -19.01 35.15 -123.24
C SER A 78 -20.16 34.85 -124.23
N VAL A 79 -19.86 34.17 -125.34
CA VAL A 79 -20.83 33.72 -126.34
C VAL A 79 -21.10 32.21 -126.30
N ASP A 80 -20.48 31.48 -125.37
CA ASP A 80 -20.74 30.05 -125.12
C ASP A 80 -21.83 29.90 -124.04
N THR A 81 -22.95 29.27 -124.40
CA THR A 81 -24.10 29.07 -123.50
C THR A 81 -24.06 27.73 -122.76
N THR A 82 -23.09 26.86 -123.05
CA THR A 82 -22.85 25.59 -122.32
C THR A 82 -21.37 25.38 -122.01
N PRO A 83 -20.69 26.35 -121.39
CA PRO A 83 -19.26 26.24 -121.14
C PRO A 83 -18.98 25.06 -120.21
N GLN A 84 -18.18 24.12 -120.68
CA GLN A 84 -17.61 23.05 -119.86
C GLN A 84 -16.11 23.27 -119.74
N LEU A 85 -15.60 23.16 -118.52
CA LEU A 85 -14.16 23.17 -118.30
C LEU A 85 -13.63 21.75 -118.49
N GLY A 86 -12.64 21.60 -119.38
CA GLY A 86 -11.94 20.32 -119.59
C GLY A 86 -10.88 20.01 -118.52
N GLY A 87 -10.74 20.86 -117.51
CA GLY A 87 -9.76 20.79 -116.42
C GLY A 87 -9.98 21.92 -115.39
N ASP A 88 -9.03 22.08 -114.46
CA ASP A 88 -9.10 23.16 -113.47
C ASP A 88 -9.13 24.53 -114.14
N LEU A 89 -9.98 25.43 -113.64
CA LEU A 89 -9.96 26.84 -114.05
C LEU A 89 -8.75 27.52 -113.42
N ASP A 90 -7.64 27.56 -114.13
CA ASP A 90 -6.55 28.45 -113.79
C ASP A 90 -6.96 29.88 -114.12
N VAL A 91 -7.25 30.66 -113.08
CA VAL A 91 -7.60 32.08 -113.23
C VAL A 91 -6.39 32.96 -113.53
N ASN A 92 -5.17 32.41 -113.51
CA ASN A 92 -3.92 33.09 -113.84
C ASN A 92 -3.76 34.45 -113.13
N GLY A 93 -4.02 34.47 -111.82
CA GLY A 93 -3.98 35.68 -110.99
C GLY A 93 -5.20 36.62 -111.13
N SER A 94 -6.14 36.32 -112.02
CA SER A 94 -7.43 37.00 -112.11
C SER A 94 -8.39 36.52 -111.03
N LYS A 95 -9.50 37.23 -110.86
CA LYS A 95 -10.56 36.90 -109.89
C LYS A 95 -11.80 36.43 -110.62
N ILE A 96 -12.51 35.47 -110.04
CA ILE A 96 -13.91 35.23 -110.36
C ILE A 96 -14.69 36.33 -109.62
N VAL A 97 -15.28 37.27 -110.37
CA VAL A 97 -15.98 38.44 -109.82
C VAL A 97 -17.31 38.59 -110.55
N SER A 98 -18.39 38.82 -109.81
CA SER A 98 -19.68 39.18 -110.40
C SER A 98 -19.67 40.64 -110.85
N THR A 99 -20.34 40.95 -111.96
CA THR A 99 -20.33 42.29 -112.55
C THR A 99 -21.38 43.25 -111.97
N SER A 100 -22.20 42.80 -111.01
CA SER A 100 -23.34 43.57 -110.47
C SER A 100 -23.59 43.44 -108.96
N ASN A 101 -22.55 43.18 -108.14
CA ASN A 101 -22.68 42.88 -106.70
C ASN A 101 -23.59 41.69 -106.37
N SER A 102 -23.99 40.93 -107.37
CA SER A 102 -24.71 39.68 -107.19
C SER A 102 -23.79 38.64 -106.56
N ASN A 103 -24.37 37.66 -105.86
CA ASN A 103 -23.59 36.57 -105.31
C ASN A 103 -22.89 35.79 -106.45
N ILE A 104 -21.65 35.36 -106.21
CA ILE A 104 -21.01 34.34 -107.05
C ILE A 104 -21.56 33.01 -106.55
N GLU A 105 -22.56 32.51 -107.26
CA GLU A 105 -23.24 31.28 -106.88
C GLU A 105 -22.43 30.05 -107.36
N ILE A 106 -21.88 29.30 -106.41
CA ILE A 106 -21.19 28.02 -106.66
C ILE A 106 -22.06 26.95 -106.02
N LEU A 107 -22.79 26.21 -106.84
CA LEU A 107 -23.69 25.16 -106.36
C LEU A 107 -23.13 23.79 -106.76
N PRO A 108 -22.90 22.89 -105.79
CA PRO A 108 -22.68 21.50 -106.14
C PRO A 108 -23.99 20.89 -106.64
N HIS A 109 -23.91 19.98 -107.60
CA HIS A 109 -25.07 19.20 -107.99
C HIS A 109 -25.42 18.18 -106.88
N GLY A 110 -26.69 18.11 -106.48
CA GLY A 110 -27.20 17.10 -105.53
C GLY A 110 -26.63 17.24 -104.11
N THR A 111 -26.08 16.15 -103.56
CA THR A 111 -25.53 16.09 -102.19
C THR A 111 -24.06 16.50 -102.10
N GLY A 112 -23.50 17.04 -103.18
CA GLY A 112 -22.13 17.56 -103.15
C GLY A 112 -22.00 18.72 -102.16
N ARG A 113 -20.77 19.02 -101.76
CA ARG A 113 -20.47 20.13 -100.84
C ARG A 113 -19.52 21.09 -101.52
N ILE A 114 -19.65 22.38 -101.22
CA ILE A 114 -18.67 23.37 -101.65
C ILE A 114 -17.43 23.16 -100.79
N LYS A 115 -16.33 22.80 -101.42
CA LYS A 115 -15.03 22.65 -100.78
C LYS A 115 -14.15 23.82 -101.21
N LEU A 116 -13.88 24.72 -100.27
CA LEU A 116 -12.89 25.78 -100.44
C LEU A 116 -11.66 25.34 -99.63
N ASP A 117 -10.66 24.83 -100.33
CA ASP A 117 -9.50 24.16 -99.74
C ASP A 117 -9.90 23.01 -98.78
N ALA A 118 -9.47 22.98 -97.50
CA ALA A 118 -9.77 21.89 -96.57
C ALA A 118 -11.12 22.04 -95.85
N VAL A 119 -11.78 23.21 -95.96
CA VAL A 119 -13.00 23.52 -95.21
C VAL A 119 -14.24 23.09 -95.98
N THR A 120 -15.11 22.35 -95.30
CA THR A 120 -16.44 22.02 -95.82
C THR A 120 -17.50 22.81 -95.08
N PHE A 121 -18.26 23.62 -95.81
CA PHE A 121 -19.39 24.36 -95.23
C PHE A 121 -20.58 23.42 -95.01
N PRO A 122 -21.26 23.50 -93.86
CA PRO A 122 -22.52 22.79 -93.64
C PRO A 122 -23.62 23.34 -94.55
N ASN A 123 -24.57 22.47 -94.92
CA ASN A 123 -25.62 22.83 -95.86
C ASN A 123 -26.76 23.69 -95.24
N ASP A 124 -26.76 23.89 -93.91
CA ASP A 124 -27.74 24.67 -93.14
C ASP A 124 -27.08 25.54 -92.03
N ALA A 125 -27.75 26.62 -91.59
CA ALA A 125 -27.18 27.72 -90.78
C ALA A 125 -26.81 27.43 -89.28
N GLY A 126 -26.92 26.20 -88.78
CA GLY A 126 -26.57 25.84 -87.38
C GLY A 126 -27.45 26.49 -86.29
N THR A 127 -27.07 26.36 -85.01
CA THR A 127 -27.72 27.05 -83.85
C THR A 127 -26.88 28.24 -83.35
N ALA A 128 -27.48 29.18 -82.63
CA ALA A 128 -26.86 30.46 -82.21
C ALA A 128 -25.56 30.36 -81.38
N ASN A 129 -25.22 29.16 -80.87
CA ASN A 129 -24.06 28.93 -79.99
C ASN A 129 -22.95 28.09 -80.66
N TYR A 130 -23.00 27.94 -81.99
CA TYR A 130 -21.90 27.35 -82.76
C TYR A 130 -20.89 28.43 -83.16
N VAL A 131 -19.62 28.21 -82.82
CA VAL A 131 -18.52 29.05 -83.27
C VAL A 131 -17.61 28.27 -84.22
N LEU A 132 -17.03 28.97 -85.20
CA LEU A 132 -15.94 28.43 -86.01
C LEU A 132 -14.67 28.46 -85.15
N ALA A 133 -14.26 27.29 -84.69
CA ALA A 133 -13.07 27.10 -83.88
C ALA A 133 -11.90 26.67 -84.76
N THR A 134 -10.70 27.07 -84.35
CA THR A 134 -9.46 26.46 -84.82
C THR A 134 -8.99 25.45 -83.78
N ASP A 135 -8.41 24.34 -84.22
CA ASP A 135 -7.64 23.46 -83.35
C ASP A 135 -6.26 24.04 -82.96
N GLY A 136 -5.94 25.24 -83.48
CA GLY A 136 -4.68 25.94 -83.26
C GLY A 136 -3.49 25.34 -84.03
N SER A 137 -3.73 24.34 -84.88
CA SER A 137 -2.67 23.60 -85.56
C SER A 137 -2.81 23.61 -87.09
N SER A 138 -4.02 23.56 -87.64
CA SER A 138 -4.29 23.83 -89.07
C SER A 138 -5.75 23.59 -89.50
N ALA A 139 -6.60 23.00 -88.64
CA ALA A 139 -7.98 22.70 -89.01
C ALA A 139 -8.97 23.70 -88.40
N MET A 140 -9.94 24.10 -89.22
CA MET A 140 -11.11 24.88 -88.82
C MET A 140 -12.33 23.96 -88.72
N TYR A 141 -13.08 24.02 -87.62
CA TYR A 141 -14.26 23.18 -87.35
C TYR A 141 -15.31 23.91 -86.49
N TRP A 142 -16.53 23.39 -86.39
CA TRP A 142 -17.63 24.02 -85.64
C TRP A 142 -17.85 23.38 -84.24
N LYS A 143 -18.02 24.17 -83.15
CA LYS A 143 -18.16 23.69 -81.73
C LYS A 143 -19.25 24.42 -80.91
N GLN A 144 -19.90 23.73 -79.94
CA GLN A 144 -20.93 24.22 -78.99
C GLN A 144 -20.42 24.31 -77.50
N VAL A 145 -20.87 25.26 -76.64
CA VAL A 145 -20.33 25.52 -75.25
C VAL A 145 -21.39 25.91 -74.17
N GLY A 146 -21.24 25.51 -72.87
CA GLY A 146 -21.95 26.01 -71.64
C GLY A 146 -21.45 25.43 -70.25
N SER A 147 -21.40 26.20 -69.12
CA SER A 147 -20.59 25.86 -67.90
C SER A 147 -21.21 26.19 -66.48
N ASN A 148 -21.51 25.19 -65.63
CA ASN A 148 -21.90 25.33 -64.19
C ASN A 148 -21.01 24.45 -63.26
N ILE A 149 -20.91 24.78 -61.95
CA ILE A 149 -20.29 23.94 -60.89
C ILE A 149 -21.33 23.62 -59.80
N THR A 150 -21.46 22.37 -59.37
CA THR A 150 -22.39 21.96 -58.28
C THR A 150 -21.66 21.90 -56.93
N LEU A 151 -22.25 22.49 -55.88
CA LEU A 151 -21.75 22.53 -54.49
C LEU A 151 -22.67 21.69 -53.57
N SER A 152 -22.11 20.92 -52.62
CA SER A 152 -22.90 20.14 -51.65
C SER A 152 -22.20 19.95 -50.30
N ASN A 153 -22.97 19.94 -49.21
CA ASN A 153 -22.50 19.56 -47.87
C ASN A 153 -22.92 18.14 -47.45
N GLY A 154 -23.43 17.33 -48.39
CA GLY A 154 -23.95 15.98 -48.13
C GLY A 154 -25.43 15.93 -47.71
N SER A 155 -26.02 17.07 -47.29
CA SER A 155 -27.46 17.17 -46.96
C SER A 155 -28.22 18.14 -47.87
N THR A 156 -27.56 19.15 -48.42
CA THR A 156 -28.11 20.11 -49.38
C THR A 156 -27.16 20.29 -50.58
N THR A 157 -27.71 20.66 -51.75
CA THR A 157 -26.97 20.90 -53.00
C THR A 157 -27.39 22.22 -53.62
N ASP A 158 -26.44 22.93 -54.22
CA ASP A 158 -26.70 24.18 -54.97
C ASP A 158 -25.84 24.26 -56.24
N ASN A 159 -26.27 25.03 -57.24
CA ASN A 159 -25.54 25.21 -58.50
C ASN A 159 -24.94 26.61 -58.58
N TYR A 160 -23.61 26.67 -58.58
CA TYR A 160 -22.86 27.89 -58.82
C TYR A 160 -22.65 28.09 -60.34
N VAL A 161 -23.18 29.20 -60.84
CA VAL A 161 -22.93 29.67 -62.21
C VAL A 161 -21.57 30.38 -62.23
N ILE A 162 -20.68 29.95 -63.13
CA ILE A 162 -19.36 30.54 -63.26
C ILE A 162 -19.49 32.03 -63.63
N GLY A 163 -18.99 32.91 -62.77
CA GLY A 163 -19.04 34.37 -62.93
C GLY A 163 -19.76 35.11 -61.79
N ASN A 164 -20.44 34.42 -60.88
CA ASN A 164 -21.09 35.02 -59.69
C ASN A 164 -20.14 35.12 -58.48
N THR A 165 -20.58 35.68 -57.35
CA THR A 165 -19.83 35.66 -56.08
C THR A 165 -20.23 34.43 -55.27
N LEU A 166 -19.25 33.59 -54.90
CA LEU A 166 -19.46 32.49 -53.94
C LEU A 166 -19.19 32.99 -52.50
N LEU A 167 -20.24 33.06 -51.67
CA LEU A 167 -20.16 33.57 -50.31
C LEU A 167 -19.92 32.44 -49.29
N PHE A 168 -18.93 32.62 -48.42
CA PHE A 168 -18.67 31.76 -47.26
C PHE A 168 -19.01 32.54 -45.98
N SER A 169 -20.07 32.14 -45.28
CA SER A 169 -20.51 32.78 -44.02
C SER A 169 -20.18 31.90 -42.81
N ALA A 170 -19.89 32.53 -41.67
CA ALA A 170 -19.79 31.87 -40.38
C ALA A 170 -21.12 31.89 -39.62
N GLY A 171 -21.43 30.80 -38.92
CA GLY A 171 -22.55 30.74 -37.97
C GLY A 171 -22.24 31.50 -36.67
N ALA A 172 -23.23 31.61 -35.78
CA ALA A 172 -23.05 32.26 -34.48
C ALA A 172 -21.89 31.62 -33.68
N GLY A 173 -20.98 32.44 -33.15
CA GLY A 173 -19.80 31.98 -32.42
C GLY A 173 -18.55 31.75 -33.25
N LEU A 174 -18.65 31.92 -34.57
CA LEU A 174 -17.51 31.85 -35.48
C LEU A 174 -17.44 33.15 -36.28
N THR A 175 -16.23 33.54 -36.66
CA THR A 175 -15.98 34.56 -37.68
C THR A 175 -15.40 33.89 -38.93
N SER A 176 -15.74 34.41 -40.11
CA SER A 176 -15.17 33.97 -41.39
C SER A 176 -14.36 35.11 -42.01
N SER A 177 -13.14 34.81 -42.45
CA SER A 177 -12.28 35.76 -43.18
C SER A 177 -11.67 35.11 -44.41
N ILE A 178 -11.41 35.92 -45.44
CA ILE A 178 -10.72 35.51 -46.67
C ILE A 178 -9.43 36.32 -46.78
N LEU A 179 -8.29 35.64 -46.88
CA LEU A 179 -6.98 36.24 -47.14
C LEU A 179 -6.14 35.23 -47.91
N ASP A 180 -5.41 35.69 -48.94
CA ASP A 180 -4.48 34.88 -49.74
C ASP A 180 -5.07 33.53 -50.19
N ASP A 181 -6.21 33.59 -50.89
CA ASP A 181 -6.95 32.43 -51.41
C ASP A 181 -7.38 31.41 -50.34
N THR A 182 -7.30 31.76 -49.05
CA THR A 182 -7.67 30.89 -47.93
C THR A 182 -8.94 31.40 -47.25
N VAL A 183 -9.93 30.50 -47.11
CA VAL A 183 -11.09 30.72 -46.24
C VAL A 183 -10.72 30.27 -44.83
N LYS A 184 -10.76 31.18 -43.85
CA LYS A 184 -10.50 30.88 -42.44
C LYS A 184 -11.75 31.08 -41.60
N TYR A 185 -12.04 30.09 -40.74
CA TYR A 185 -13.06 30.19 -39.70
C TYR A 185 -12.38 30.19 -38.32
N ASP A 186 -12.60 31.24 -37.53
CA ASP A 186 -12.06 31.39 -36.18
C ASP A 186 -13.18 31.48 -35.14
N ILE A 187 -12.88 31.13 -33.89
CA ILE A 187 -13.83 31.34 -32.78
C ILE A 187 -14.02 32.83 -32.55
N ASP A 188 -15.27 33.28 -32.53
CA ASP A 188 -15.61 34.64 -32.14
C ASP A 188 -15.56 34.76 -30.61
N THR A 189 -14.53 35.44 -30.11
CA THR A 189 -14.37 35.65 -28.67
C THR A 189 -15.27 36.77 -28.11
N SER A 190 -15.99 37.49 -28.97
CA SER A 190 -16.87 38.61 -28.59
C SER A 190 -18.33 38.20 -28.37
N VAL A 191 -18.72 37.00 -28.81
CA VAL A 191 -20.09 36.49 -28.70
C VAL A 191 -20.11 35.29 -27.75
N VAL A 192 -20.89 35.37 -26.68
CA VAL A 192 -21.16 34.23 -25.80
C VAL A 192 -22.11 33.29 -26.51
N VAL A 193 -21.63 32.10 -26.87
CA VAL A 193 -22.44 31.07 -27.53
C VAL A 193 -22.93 30.09 -26.49
N ASN A 194 -24.26 29.94 -26.39
CA ASN A 194 -24.86 28.89 -25.60
C ASN A 194 -24.79 27.58 -26.37
N LEU A 195 -23.98 26.65 -25.88
CA LEU A 195 -23.94 25.28 -26.38
C LEU A 195 -25.00 24.46 -25.63
N SER A 196 -26.11 24.15 -26.29
CA SER A 196 -27.28 23.49 -25.68
C SER A 196 -27.15 21.97 -25.55
N ASP A 197 -26.25 21.36 -26.31
CA ASP A 197 -26.04 19.91 -26.32
C ASP A 197 -24.85 19.48 -25.47
N ALA A 198 -24.68 18.18 -25.25
CA ALA A 198 -23.54 17.63 -24.53
C ALA A 198 -22.22 17.96 -25.24
N GLN A 199 -21.32 18.68 -24.56
CA GLN A 199 -20.03 19.08 -25.13
C GLN A 199 -18.92 18.14 -24.65
N THR A 200 -18.12 17.63 -25.59
CA THR A 200 -16.86 16.92 -25.29
C THR A 200 -15.69 17.76 -25.80
N LEU A 201 -14.90 18.29 -24.88
CA LEU A 201 -13.76 19.16 -25.18
C LEU A 201 -12.46 18.42 -24.85
N SER A 202 -11.92 17.74 -25.85
CA SER A 202 -10.68 16.97 -25.74
C SER A 202 -9.45 17.83 -26.03
N ASN A 203 -8.38 17.64 -25.25
CA ASN A 203 -7.08 18.31 -25.42
C ASN A 203 -7.21 19.86 -25.41
N LYS A 204 -8.06 20.40 -24.53
CA LYS A 204 -8.25 21.84 -24.34
C LYS A 204 -7.68 22.27 -22.99
N VAL A 205 -7.12 23.47 -22.96
CA VAL A 205 -6.77 24.18 -21.73
C VAL A 205 -7.98 25.02 -21.33
N TYR A 206 -8.46 24.83 -20.11
CA TYR A 206 -9.48 25.67 -19.51
C TYR A 206 -8.77 26.69 -18.63
N ASP A 207 -8.62 27.91 -19.12
CA ASP A 207 -8.04 29.00 -18.34
C ASP A 207 -9.16 29.76 -17.61
N ASN A 208 -9.09 29.74 -16.28
CA ASN A 208 -10.05 30.35 -15.36
C ASN A 208 -11.55 30.13 -15.71
N PRO A 209 -11.99 28.88 -15.93
CA PRO A 209 -13.38 28.60 -16.29
C PRO A 209 -14.33 29.02 -15.16
N ASN A 210 -15.34 29.82 -15.49
CA ASN A 210 -16.39 30.18 -14.55
C ASN A 210 -17.55 29.16 -14.63
N PHE A 211 -17.60 28.23 -13.67
CA PHE A 211 -18.71 27.29 -13.53
C PHE A 211 -19.79 27.92 -12.63
N THR A 212 -20.84 28.49 -13.23
CA THR A 212 -21.97 29.06 -12.50
C THR A 212 -23.19 28.15 -12.51
N GLY A 213 -23.95 28.13 -11.42
CA GLY A 213 -25.21 27.40 -11.30
C GLY A 213 -25.09 26.06 -10.55
N THR A 214 -26.18 25.31 -10.51
CA THR A 214 -26.24 23.98 -9.87
C THR A 214 -26.20 22.90 -10.96
N SER A 215 -25.18 22.03 -10.90
CA SER A 215 -25.16 20.84 -11.75
C SER A 215 -26.03 19.75 -11.13
N LEU A 216 -27.00 19.21 -11.88
CA LEU A 216 -27.70 17.99 -11.52
C LEU A 216 -26.92 16.78 -12.08
N GLY A 217 -26.55 15.83 -11.23
CA GLY A 217 -25.81 14.61 -11.62
C GLY A 217 -24.40 14.51 -11.02
N THR A 218 -23.61 13.55 -11.53
CA THR A 218 -22.24 13.28 -11.07
C THR A 218 -21.21 14.16 -11.78
N GLY A 219 -20.69 15.18 -11.09
CA GLY A 219 -19.49 15.90 -11.52
C GLY A 219 -18.23 15.21 -11.03
N ILE A 220 -17.29 14.88 -11.93
CA ILE A 220 -15.99 14.30 -11.57
C ILE A 220 -14.88 15.28 -11.97
N PHE A 221 -14.20 15.87 -10.98
CA PHE A 221 -12.95 16.61 -11.19
C PHE A 221 -11.76 15.68 -11.00
N ARG A 222 -11.05 15.34 -12.08
CA ARG A 222 -9.80 14.56 -12.04
C ARG A 222 -8.62 15.48 -12.27
N GLN A 223 -7.80 15.69 -11.24
CA GLN A 223 -6.55 16.44 -11.34
C GLN A 223 -5.39 15.44 -11.29
N SER A 224 -4.51 15.47 -12.29
CA SER A 224 -3.41 14.49 -12.42
C SER A 224 -2.08 14.97 -11.82
N THR A 225 -2.02 16.24 -11.40
CA THR A 225 -0.80 16.88 -10.91
C THR A 225 -1.01 17.37 -9.47
N LEU A 226 0.03 17.25 -8.64
CA LEU A 226 0.03 17.78 -7.28
C LEU A 226 -0.08 19.31 -7.30
N GLY A 227 -0.79 19.90 -6.32
CA GLY A 227 -0.96 21.35 -6.18
C GLY A 227 -2.31 21.90 -6.66
N SER A 228 -3.29 21.06 -6.97
CA SER A 228 -4.67 21.51 -7.13
C SER A 228 -5.33 21.75 -5.78
N PHE A 229 -6.07 22.86 -5.65
CA PHE A 229 -6.81 23.22 -4.45
C PHE A 229 -8.28 23.42 -4.82
N ILE A 230 -9.19 22.97 -3.96
CA ILE A 230 -10.62 23.27 -4.06
C ILE A 230 -10.95 24.14 -2.85
N ALA A 231 -11.28 25.41 -3.09
CA ALA A 231 -11.78 26.30 -2.05
C ALA A 231 -13.28 26.01 -1.83
N GLN A 232 -13.58 25.20 -0.82
CA GLN A 232 -14.95 24.85 -0.46
C GLN A 232 -15.20 25.21 1.01
N GLY A 233 -16.25 25.99 1.27
CA GLY A 233 -16.57 26.49 2.61
C GLY A 233 -17.10 27.92 2.57
N ALA A 234 -17.02 28.59 3.71
CA ALA A 234 -17.45 29.97 3.86
C ALA A 234 -16.64 30.65 4.98
N THR A 235 -16.87 31.95 5.16
CA THR A 235 -16.21 32.74 6.21
C THR A 235 -16.62 32.36 7.63
N SER A 236 -17.66 31.54 7.81
CA SER A 236 -18.02 30.96 9.09
C SER A 236 -18.86 29.70 8.88
N LEU A 237 -18.89 28.81 9.86
CA LEU A 237 -19.79 27.65 9.86
C LEU A 237 -21.27 28.03 9.62
N ALA A 238 -21.71 29.18 10.16
CA ALA A 238 -23.08 29.66 9.99
C ALA A 238 -23.42 30.09 8.55
N ALA A 239 -22.41 30.42 7.75
CA ALA A 239 -22.56 30.78 6.34
C ALA A 239 -22.54 29.53 5.41
N PHE A 240 -22.37 28.33 5.96
CA PHE A 240 -22.43 27.12 5.17
C PHE A 240 -23.86 26.86 4.70
N GLN A 241 -23.98 26.30 3.49
CA GLN A 241 -25.26 25.80 3.00
C GLN A 241 -25.77 24.64 3.88
N SER A 242 -27.07 24.37 3.81
CA SER A 242 -27.71 23.32 4.61
C SER A 242 -27.02 21.96 4.42
N ALA A 243 -26.52 21.37 5.51
CA ALA A 243 -25.94 20.03 5.50
C ALA A 243 -26.93 18.95 5.05
N ALA A 244 -28.24 19.17 5.23
CA ALA A 244 -29.29 18.25 4.77
C ALA A 244 -29.41 18.23 3.25
N SER A 245 -29.15 19.35 2.58
CA SER A 245 -29.20 19.46 1.11
C SER A 245 -27.93 18.94 0.44
N TYR A 246 -26.82 18.89 1.18
CA TYR A 246 -25.49 18.56 0.67
C TYR A 246 -24.79 17.53 1.54
N ALA A 247 -25.46 16.41 1.83
CA ALA A 247 -24.87 15.31 2.60
C ALA A 247 -23.57 14.80 1.94
N GLY A 248 -22.53 14.59 2.73
CA GLY A 248 -21.18 14.23 2.28
C GLY A 248 -20.33 15.40 1.79
N ALA A 249 -20.84 16.63 1.77
CA ALA A 249 -20.05 17.79 1.44
C ALA A 249 -18.96 18.04 2.50
N PHE A 250 -17.82 18.55 2.04
CA PHE A 250 -16.74 19.05 2.86
C PHE A 250 -16.77 20.59 2.85
N GLY A 251 -16.33 21.23 3.92
CA GLY A 251 -16.22 22.68 3.95
C GLY A 251 -15.24 23.14 5.02
N VAL A 252 -14.53 24.22 4.76
CA VAL A 252 -13.62 24.86 5.72
C VAL A 252 -14.22 26.19 6.17
N ASP A 253 -14.33 26.37 7.48
CA ASP A 253 -14.60 27.68 8.07
C ASP A 253 -13.28 28.46 8.03
N THR A 254 -13.19 29.45 7.15
CA THR A 254 -11.94 30.17 6.93
C THR A 254 -11.61 31.18 8.03
N THR A 255 -12.54 31.46 8.95
CA THR A 255 -12.26 32.31 10.12
C THR A 255 -11.63 31.47 11.22
N THR A 256 -12.23 30.32 11.55
CA THR A 256 -11.70 29.44 12.62
C THR A 256 -10.65 28.44 12.13
N HIS A 257 -10.46 28.34 10.81
CA HIS A 257 -9.55 27.39 10.15
C HIS A 257 -9.89 25.92 10.47
N LYS A 258 -11.16 25.64 10.70
CA LYS A 258 -11.68 24.30 11.02
C LYS A 258 -12.34 23.67 9.80
N ALA A 259 -12.09 22.38 9.61
CA ALA A 259 -12.71 21.58 8.57
C ALA A 259 -13.98 20.91 9.10
N TYR A 260 -14.99 20.77 8.24
CA TYR A 260 -16.25 20.13 8.56
C TYR A 260 -16.70 19.21 7.43
N TYR A 261 -17.48 18.20 7.78
CA TYR A 261 -18.23 17.39 6.82
C TYR A 261 -19.73 17.38 7.16
N ALA A 262 -20.56 17.42 6.12
CA ALA A 262 -22.01 17.37 6.25
C ALA A 262 -22.47 15.91 6.38
N SER A 263 -23.12 15.56 7.49
CA SER A 263 -23.72 14.25 7.70
C SER A 263 -24.85 14.35 8.72
N ASN A 264 -25.87 13.51 8.61
CA ASN A 264 -27.01 13.50 9.53
C ASN A 264 -27.67 14.89 9.71
N SER A 265 -27.74 15.66 8.62
CA SER A 265 -28.28 17.03 8.61
C SER A 265 -27.52 18.06 9.46
N THR A 266 -26.29 17.75 9.88
CA THR A 266 -25.40 18.65 10.62
C THR A 266 -24.03 18.77 9.95
N TRP A 267 -23.34 19.87 10.22
CA TRP A 267 -21.92 20.02 9.92
C TRP A 267 -21.10 19.55 11.12
N ASN A 268 -20.27 18.54 10.92
CA ASN A 268 -19.49 17.87 11.96
C ASN A 268 -18.01 18.25 11.81
N GLU A 269 -17.38 18.73 12.87
CA GLU A 269 -15.97 19.16 12.84
C GLU A 269 -15.05 17.95 12.61
N ILE A 270 -14.06 18.13 11.74
CA ILE A 270 -12.92 17.23 11.59
C ILE A 270 -11.79 17.82 12.44
N LEU A 271 -11.39 17.10 13.48
CA LEU A 271 -10.34 17.51 14.39
C LEU A 271 -9.00 17.65 13.65
N SER A 272 -8.26 18.71 13.97
CA SER A 272 -6.91 18.94 13.47
C SER A 272 -5.93 19.08 14.64
N SER A 273 -4.64 19.26 14.34
CA SER A 273 -3.62 19.50 15.37
C SER A 273 -3.81 20.80 16.15
N THR A 274 -4.70 21.69 15.71
CA THR A 274 -5.07 22.93 16.42
C THR A 274 -6.39 22.81 17.16
N SER A 275 -7.12 21.70 17.02
CA SER A 275 -8.37 21.45 17.74
C SER A 275 -8.07 21.01 19.19
N SER A 276 -8.91 21.45 20.13
CA SER A 276 -8.90 20.87 21.48
C SER A 276 -9.38 19.42 21.43
N ILE A 277 -8.75 18.53 22.21
CA ILE A 277 -9.24 17.16 22.37
C ILE A 277 -10.64 17.11 23.01
N ASP A 278 -11.04 18.20 23.70
CA ASP A 278 -12.37 18.41 24.28
C ASP A 278 -13.51 18.45 23.25
N ALA A 279 -13.19 18.61 21.97
CA ALA A 279 -14.20 18.59 20.91
C ALA A 279 -14.68 17.16 20.59
N LEU A 280 -14.03 16.11 21.12
CA LEU A 280 -14.56 14.75 21.12
C LEU A 280 -15.70 14.66 22.14
N SER A 281 -16.84 14.11 21.72
CA SER A 281 -18.05 14.06 22.56
C SER A 281 -17.89 13.26 23.85
N ASP A 282 -16.92 12.35 23.89
CA ASP A 282 -16.61 11.49 25.02
C ASP A 282 -15.37 11.96 25.80
N VAL A 283 -14.89 13.19 25.57
CA VAL A 283 -13.78 13.79 26.31
C VAL A 283 -14.24 15.08 26.99
N ASP A 284 -13.88 15.24 28.25
CA ASP A 284 -14.25 16.39 29.07
C ASP A 284 -13.05 16.86 29.91
N THR A 285 -12.36 17.82 29.33
CA THR A 285 -11.25 18.61 29.87
C THR A 285 -11.67 20.05 30.21
N THR A 286 -12.91 20.43 29.91
CA THR A 286 -13.44 21.77 30.21
C THR A 286 -14.12 21.86 31.56
N THR A 287 -14.97 20.89 31.92
CA THR A 287 -15.59 20.90 33.27
C THR A 287 -14.58 20.51 34.35
N GLN A 288 -13.54 19.77 33.96
CA GLN A 288 -12.40 19.43 34.79
C GLN A 288 -11.10 19.66 34.02
N ALA A 289 -10.44 20.78 34.27
CA ALA A 289 -9.18 21.12 33.61
C ALA A 289 -8.04 20.17 34.01
N PRO A 290 -7.19 19.74 33.06
CA PRO A 290 -6.05 18.86 33.34
C PRO A 290 -4.97 19.58 34.17
N SER A 291 -4.45 18.88 35.17
CA SER A 291 -3.27 19.26 35.96
C SER A 291 -2.05 18.43 35.56
N SER A 292 -0.84 18.95 35.83
CA SER A 292 0.41 18.22 35.55
C SER A 292 0.41 16.84 36.23
N GLY A 293 0.74 15.79 35.47
CA GLY A 293 0.77 14.41 35.96
C GLY A 293 -0.57 13.65 35.88
N GLN A 294 -1.65 14.29 35.42
CA GLN A 294 -2.92 13.60 35.19
C GLN A 294 -2.97 12.94 33.80
N THR A 295 -3.84 11.95 33.68
CA THR A 295 -4.20 11.30 32.41
C THR A 295 -5.70 11.41 32.18
N LEU A 296 -6.15 11.15 30.96
CA LEU A 296 -7.57 10.92 30.70
C LEU A 296 -7.98 9.56 31.27
N ILE A 297 -8.95 9.57 32.18
CA ILE A 297 -9.53 8.39 32.82
C ILE A 297 -11.03 8.38 32.50
N TRP A 298 -11.56 7.24 32.06
CA TRP A 298 -12.99 7.09 31.85
C TRP A 298 -13.75 7.32 33.17
N ASN A 299 -14.55 8.38 33.23
CA ASN A 299 -15.40 8.70 34.36
C ASN A 299 -16.83 8.23 34.06
N VAL A 300 -17.25 7.16 34.73
CA VAL A 300 -18.58 6.54 34.52
C VAL A 300 -19.72 7.53 34.81
N GLY A 301 -19.59 8.37 35.85
CA GLY A 301 -20.63 9.35 36.21
C GLY A 301 -20.78 10.46 35.19
N ALA A 302 -19.69 10.80 34.48
CA ALA A 302 -19.71 11.77 33.39
C ALA A 302 -20.00 11.14 32.02
N SER A 303 -19.89 9.81 31.90
CA SER A 303 -19.86 9.10 30.60
C SER A 303 -18.85 9.69 29.61
N ALA A 304 -17.70 10.14 30.13
CA ALA A 304 -16.65 10.78 29.37
C ALA A 304 -15.27 10.54 30.02
N PHE A 305 -14.22 10.61 29.21
CA PHE A 305 -12.83 10.70 29.64
C PHE A 305 -12.56 12.06 30.28
N ARG A 306 -12.19 12.07 31.55
CA ARG A 306 -11.81 13.28 32.29
C ARG A 306 -10.37 13.21 32.79
N PRO A 307 -9.67 14.35 32.92
CA PRO A 307 -8.39 14.39 33.60
C PRO A 307 -8.51 13.88 35.04
N GLY A 308 -7.69 12.90 35.38
CA GLY A 308 -7.65 12.31 36.71
C GLY A 308 -6.28 11.71 37.02
N THR A 309 -6.03 11.52 38.31
CA THR A 309 -4.87 10.77 38.79
C THR A 309 -5.23 9.30 38.79
N ILE A 310 -4.38 8.44 38.21
CA ILE A 310 -4.53 7.00 38.37
C ILE A 310 -4.20 6.67 39.83
N THR A 311 -5.22 6.62 40.69
CA THR A 311 -5.10 6.08 42.05
C THR A 311 -5.45 4.60 42.01
N THR A 312 -4.68 3.80 41.28
CA THR A 312 -4.77 2.35 41.40
C THR A 312 -4.13 1.96 42.72
N SER A 313 -4.96 1.87 43.76
CA SER A 313 -4.69 0.97 44.86
C SER A 313 -4.38 -0.41 44.24
N VAL A 314 -3.29 -1.03 44.65
CA VAL A 314 -2.90 -2.39 44.22
C VAL A 314 -3.98 -3.43 44.58
N SER A 315 -5.02 -3.04 45.32
CA SER A 315 -6.09 -3.92 45.81
C SER A 315 -6.89 -4.67 44.74
N SER A 316 -6.93 -4.23 43.49
CA SER A 316 -7.57 -5.00 42.40
C SER A 316 -6.63 -5.97 41.71
N ASP A 317 -5.32 -5.81 41.91
CA ASP A 317 -4.31 -6.75 41.44
C ASP A 317 -4.28 -7.92 42.43
N THR A 318 -4.72 -9.09 41.97
CA THR A 318 -4.71 -10.32 42.77
C THR A 318 -3.37 -11.03 42.75
N ALA A 319 -2.41 -10.56 41.94
CA ALA A 319 -1.06 -11.11 41.83
C ALA A 319 -0.01 -10.01 41.61
N PRO A 320 0.07 -8.98 42.47
CA PRO A 320 0.98 -7.88 42.27
C PRO A 320 2.44 -8.36 42.38
N SER A 321 3.17 -8.25 41.28
CA SER A 321 4.61 -8.48 41.26
C SER A 321 5.33 -7.14 41.36
N LEU A 322 6.09 -6.94 42.44
CA LEU A 322 7.03 -5.83 42.51
C LEU A 322 8.28 -6.25 41.73
N GLY A 323 8.48 -5.69 40.54
CA GLY A 323 9.66 -5.97 39.70
C GLY A 323 10.99 -5.43 40.26
N GLY A 324 10.98 -4.87 41.47
CA GLY A 324 12.12 -4.29 42.17
C GLY A 324 11.86 -4.16 43.68
N ASN A 325 12.69 -3.38 44.36
CA ASN A 325 12.58 -3.19 45.82
C ASN A 325 11.28 -2.47 46.19
N LEU A 326 10.60 -2.94 47.23
CA LEU A 326 9.52 -2.21 47.88
C LEU A 326 10.14 -1.14 48.81
N ASP A 327 10.13 0.12 48.39
CA ASP A 327 10.36 1.24 49.30
C ASP A 327 9.04 1.61 49.98
N THR A 328 8.97 1.41 51.30
CA THR A 328 7.77 1.76 52.06
C THR A 328 7.73 3.23 52.48
N ALA A 329 8.77 4.01 52.21
CA ALA A 329 8.89 5.43 52.60
C ALA A 329 8.57 5.71 54.08
N GLY A 330 8.85 4.75 54.96
CA GLY A 330 8.56 4.84 56.40
C GLY A 330 7.14 4.44 56.81
N TYR A 331 6.28 4.04 55.87
CA TYR A 331 4.95 3.50 56.16
C TYR A 331 5.00 2.00 56.52
N THR A 332 3.99 1.56 57.26
CA THR A 332 3.82 0.15 57.65
C THR A 332 3.10 -0.66 56.57
N VAL A 333 3.55 -1.90 56.35
CA VAL A 333 2.82 -2.89 55.55
C VAL A 333 1.91 -3.67 56.50
N GLN A 334 0.59 -3.60 56.31
CA GLN A 334 -0.40 -4.20 57.20
C GLN A 334 -1.43 -5.02 56.40
N GLY A 335 -1.94 -6.11 56.97
CA GLY A 335 -2.95 -6.97 56.35
C GLY A 335 -3.09 -8.32 57.05
N THR A 336 -3.99 -9.18 56.56
CA THR A 336 -4.22 -10.55 57.07
C THR A 336 -3.46 -11.63 56.28
N GLY A 337 -2.69 -11.22 55.26
CA GLY A 337 -1.93 -12.11 54.38
C GLY A 337 -0.71 -12.76 55.05
N LYS A 338 -0.15 -13.78 54.40
CA LYS A 338 1.08 -14.47 54.84
C LYS A 338 2.32 -13.79 54.25
N LEU A 339 3.41 -13.74 55.01
CA LEU A 339 4.75 -13.43 54.51
C LEU A 339 5.48 -14.75 54.19
N SER A 340 5.92 -14.93 52.94
CA SER A 340 6.72 -16.08 52.50
C SER A 340 8.06 -15.61 51.93
N LEU A 341 9.16 -16.06 52.52
CA LEU A 341 10.52 -15.69 52.15
C LEU A 341 11.33 -16.96 51.81
N SER A 342 11.15 -17.49 50.60
CA SER A 342 11.72 -18.79 50.18
C SER A 342 13.08 -18.70 49.47
N GLY A 343 13.48 -17.50 49.01
CA GLY A 343 14.76 -17.30 48.35
C GLY A 343 15.95 -17.42 49.30
N SER A 344 17.04 -18.02 48.82
CA SER A 344 18.29 -18.09 49.60
C SER A 344 18.75 -16.69 49.99
N GLY A 345 19.08 -16.49 51.27
CA GLY A 345 19.52 -15.20 51.80
C GLY A 345 18.40 -14.23 52.18
N SER A 346 17.13 -14.64 52.12
CA SER A 346 16.02 -13.79 52.61
C SER A 346 16.14 -13.53 54.11
N MET A 347 15.90 -12.29 54.54
CA MET A 347 15.97 -11.90 55.95
C MET A 347 14.71 -11.11 56.35
N ALA A 348 14.22 -11.37 57.55
CA ALA A 348 13.25 -10.53 58.26
C ALA A 348 13.91 -10.01 59.54
N ARG A 349 13.86 -8.71 59.77
CA ARG A 349 14.49 -8.05 60.92
C ARG A 349 13.41 -7.73 61.96
N PHE A 350 13.62 -8.17 63.20
CA PHE A 350 12.68 -8.02 64.32
C PHE A 350 13.32 -7.30 65.51
N ASP A 351 14.07 -6.23 65.24
CA ASP A 351 14.88 -5.58 66.24
C ASP A 351 14.17 -4.40 66.90
N PHE A 352 14.29 -4.33 68.22
CA PHE A 352 13.79 -3.23 69.02
C PHE A 352 14.88 -2.80 70.00
N ALA A 353 14.94 -1.52 70.32
CA ALA A 353 15.99 -0.97 71.18
C ALA A 353 16.09 -1.70 72.54
N ASN A 354 14.93 -2.03 73.13
CA ASN A 354 14.80 -2.75 74.39
C ASN A 354 13.39 -3.35 74.49
N THR A 355 13.13 -4.10 75.56
CA THR A 355 11.83 -4.76 75.80
C THR A 355 10.67 -3.78 75.99
N ALA A 356 10.91 -2.52 76.38
CA ALA A 356 9.87 -1.51 76.51
C ALA A 356 9.43 -0.95 75.14
N SER A 357 10.24 -1.14 74.10
CA SER A 357 9.89 -0.81 72.72
C SER A 357 9.13 -1.93 72.00
N PHE A 358 8.92 -3.09 72.64
CA PHE A 358 8.15 -4.16 72.04
C PHE A 358 6.67 -3.77 71.89
N PRO A 359 6.00 -4.23 70.81
CA PRO A 359 4.56 -4.06 70.70
C PRO A 359 3.84 -4.88 71.77
N THR A 360 2.56 -4.56 72.01
CA THR A 360 1.72 -5.27 72.98
C THR A 360 1.67 -6.77 72.65
N ALA A 361 2.11 -7.61 73.59
CA ALA A 361 2.26 -9.05 73.38
C ALA A 361 0.93 -9.74 73.03
N SER A 362 -0.16 -9.39 73.70
CA SER A 362 -1.48 -10.02 73.49
C SER A 362 -2.04 -9.80 72.09
N SER A 363 -1.77 -8.66 71.47
CA SER A 363 -2.16 -8.35 70.08
C SER A 363 -1.22 -8.96 69.03
N ASN A 364 -0.09 -9.53 69.46
CA ASN A 364 0.98 -10.05 68.60
C ASN A 364 1.42 -11.45 69.04
N ALA A 365 0.53 -12.24 69.64
CA ALA A 365 0.85 -13.59 70.11
C ALA A 365 1.39 -14.45 68.94
N GLY A 366 2.49 -15.16 69.19
CA GLY A 366 3.25 -15.86 68.14
C GLY A 366 4.38 -15.03 67.51
N GLY A 367 4.44 -13.73 67.80
CA GLY A 367 5.48 -12.83 67.32
C GLY A 367 6.85 -13.10 67.94
N PHE A 368 7.89 -12.80 67.16
CA PHE A 368 9.29 -12.86 67.59
C PHE A 368 9.86 -11.45 67.66
N ALA A 369 10.66 -11.16 68.69
CA ALA A 369 11.32 -9.88 68.85
C ALA A 369 12.72 -10.06 69.45
N VAL A 370 13.64 -9.17 69.08
CA VAL A 370 14.99 -9.11 69.64
C VAL A 370 15.20 -7.75 70.30
N ALA A 371 15.51 -7.75 71.58
CA ALA A 371 15.96 -6.55 72.27
C ALA A 371 17.46 -6.36 71.96
N THR A 372 17.80 -5.37 71.14
CA THR A 372 19.19 -5.18 70.67
C THR A 372 20.13 -4.71 71.76
N GLY A 373 19.63 -3.97 72.76
CA GLY A 373 20.43 -3.55 73.91
C GLY A 373 20.96 -4.71 74.76
N SER A 374 20.27 -5.86 74.80
CA SER A 374 20.67 -7.04 75.57
C SER A 374 21.04 -8.25 74.72
N LEU A 375 20.79 -8.19 73.40
CA LEU A 375 20.94 -9.29 72.45
C LEU A 375 20.14 -10.54 72.85
N LYS A 376 18.91 -10.33 73.34
CA LYS A 376 18.02 -11.42 73.79
C LYS A 376 16.76 -11.47 72.94
N SER A 377 16.38 -12.69 72.59
CA SER A 377 15.18 -12.99 71.83
C SER A 377 14.00 -13.30 72.75
N TYR A 378 12.82 -12.93 72.27
CA TYR A 378 11.57 -13.08 73.00
C TYR A 378 10.47 -13.57 72.06
N PHE A 379 9.55 -14.32 72.64
CA PHE A 379 8.36 -14.82 72.00
C PHE A 379 7.11 -14.24 72.68
N ALA A 380 6.20 -13.70 71.90
CA ALA A 380 4.96 -13.12 72.42
C ALA A 380 3.94 -14.21 72.74
N THR A 381 3.39 -14.15 73.94
CA THR A 381 2.24 -14.95 74.37
C THR A 381 1.06 -14.05 74.73
N ALA A 382 -0.12 -14.63 74.94
CA ALA A 382 -1.28 -13.90 75.42
C ALA A 382 -1.04 -13.17 76.76
N SER A 383 -0.10 -13.66 77.57
CA SER A 383 0.19 -13.15 78.92
C SER A 383 1.42 -12.24 79.00
N GLY A 384 2.15 -12.05 77.89
CA GLY A 384 3.36 -11.23 77.87
C GLY A 384 4.47 -11.81 76.99
N TRP A 385 5.60 -11.12 76.96
CA TRP A 385 6.81 -11.55 76.27
C TRP A 385 7.61 -12.51 77.15
N ILE A 386 7.92 -13.70 76.62
CA ILE A 386 8.76 -14.69 77.27
C ILE A 386 10.12 -14.69 76.59
N ARG A 387 11.20 -14.68 77.39
CA ARG A 387 12.57 -14.74 76.88
C ARG A 387 12.90 -16.16 76.40
N HIS A 388 13.54 -16.28 75.25
CA HIS A 388 14.24 -17.50 74.86
C HIS A 388 15.65 -17.49 75.46
N LEU A 389 16.00 -18.59 76.13
CA LEU A 389 17.32 -18.80 76.69
C LEU A 389 18.25 -19.39 75.63
N ASN A 390 19.52 -19.01 75.65
CA ASN A 390 20.57 -19.57 74.80
C ASN A 390 21.70 -20.19 75.64
N GLU A 391 22.72 -20.79 75.01
CA GLU A 391 23.80 -21.46 75.73
C GLU A 391 24.64 -20.55 76.65
N ASN A 392 24.51 -19.23 76.49
CA ASN A 392 25.19 -18.24 77.33
C ASN A 392 24.30 -17.72 78.47
N ASP A 393 23.07 -18.22 78.61
CA ASP A 393 22.21 -17.93 79.75
C ASP A 393 22.48 -18.88 80.92
N SER A 394 22.43 -18.35 82.15
CA SER A 394 22.51 -19.17 83.36
C SER A 394 21.31 -20.12 83.42
N ILE A 395 21.54 -21.33 83.95
CA ILE A 395 20.47 -22.28 84.24
C ILE A 395 19.46 -21.74 85.26
N ASP A 396 19.85 -20.79 86.12
CA ASP A 396 18.94 -20.09 87.05
C ASP A 396 17.89 -19.22 86.34
N ALA A 397 18.02 -19.01 85.03
CA ALA A 397 16.99 -18.31 84.26
C ALA A 397 15.71 -19.16 84.09
N PHE A 398 15.79 -20.48 84.33
CA PHE A 398 14.61 -21.33 84.45
C PHE A 398 13.95 -21.12 85.81
N SER A 399 12.64 -20.82 85.82
CA SER A 399 11.94 -20.45 87.06
C SER A 399 11.84 -21.57 88.10
N ASP A 400 12.05 -22.81 87.68
CA ASP A 400 12.06 -24.01 88.52
C ASP A 400 13.47 -24.48 88.90
N VAL A 401 14.52 -23.73 88.53
CA VAL A 401 15.91 -24.00 88.93
C VAL A 401 16.37 -22.92 89.91
N ASP A 402 17.07 -23.34 90.95
CA ASP A 402 17.60 -22.45 91.96
C ASP A 402 18.97 -22.93 92.43
N THR A 403 20.02 -22.37 91.81
CA THR A 403 21.43 -22.54 92.22
C THR A 403 21.96 -21.32 92.98
N THR A 404 21.09 -20.33 93.23
CA THR A 404 21.45 -19.07 93.89
C THR A 404 21.29 -19.13 95.40
N THR A 405 20.29 -19.86 95.90
CA THR A 405 20.06 -20.06 97.33
C THR A 405 21.13 -20.95 97.96
N SER A 406 21.75 -21.83 97.17
CA SER A 406 22.93 -22.62 97.55
C SER A 406 23.77 -22.88 96.31
N ALA A 407 24.98 -22.33 96.30
CA ALA A 407 25.90 -22.49 95.18
C ALA A 407 26.28 -23.98 95.00
N PRO A 408 26.29 -24.51 93.76
CA PRO A 408 26.66 -25.89 93.51
C PRO A 408 28.09 -26.19 93.97
N SER A 409 28.28 -27.30 94.67
CA SER A 409 29.59 -27.87 95.02
C SER A 409 29.97 -29.01 94.09
N TYR A 410 31.28 -29.30 93.98
CA TYR A 410 31.77 -30.41 93.17
C TYR A 410 31.13 -31.73 93.60
N GLY A 411 30.61 -32.49 92.64
CA GLY A 411 29.97 -33.79 92.85
C GLY A 411 28.46 -33.73 93.15
N GLN A 412 27.89 -32.53 93.29
CA GLN A 412 26.45 -32.37 93.46
C GLN A 412 25.69 -32.51 92.15
N VAL A 413 24.43 -32.91 92.26
CA VAL A 413 23.47 -32.97 91.16
C VAL A 413 22.30 -32.04 91.43
N LEU A 414 21.53 -31.68 90.40
CA LEU A 414 20.24 -31.04 90.61
C LEU A 414 19.25 -32.09 91.11
N VAL A 415 18.78 -31.92 92.35
CA VAL A 415 17.74 -32.73 92.96
C VAL A 415 16.46 -31.89 93.01
N TYR A 416 15.34 -32.47 92.59
CA TYR A 416 14.05 -31.81 92.74
C TYR A 416 13.62 -31.85 94.20
N GLU A 417 13.55 -30.68 94.82
CA GLU A 417 13.23 -30.55 96.24
C GLU A 417 11.96 -29.73 96.43
N ASN A 418 11.06 -30.24 97.27
CA ASN A 418 9.87 -29.53 97.69
C ASN A 418 10.07 -28.94 99.09
N VAL A 419 10.81 -27.84 99.17
CA VAL A 419 11.04 -27.11 100.43
C VAL A 419 10.04 -25.95 100.51
N GLY A 420 9.24 -25.91 101.58
CA GLY A 420 8.30 -24.80 101.83
C GLY A 420 7.14 -24.69 100.84
N GLY A 421 6.76 -25.78 100.15
CA GLY A 421 5.62 -25.81 99.23
C GLY A 421 5.93 -25.30 97.81
N THR A 422 7.19 -25.01 97.49
CA THR A 422 7.63 -24.70 96.12
C THR A 422 8.67 -25.70 95.67
N GLY A 423 8.29 -26.55 94.72
CA GLY A 423 9.21 -27.52 94.12
C GLY A 423 10.17 -26.85 93.15
N ARG A 424 11.47 -26.99 93.39
CA ARG A 424 12.54 -26.49 92.51
C ARG A 424 13.69 -27.48 92.43
N TRP A 425 14.42 -27.46 91.33
CA TRP A 425 15.71 -28.12 91.17
C TRP A 425 16.78 -27.33 91.90
N ARG A 426 17.44 -27.96 92.88
CA ARG A 426 18.52 -27.36 93.67
C ARG A 426 19.75 -28.26 93.68
N PRO A 427 20.96 -27.70 93.82
CA PRO A 427 22.16 -28.51 94.04
C PRO A 427 22.08 -29.27 95.37
N ASN A 428 22.18 -30.60 95.34
CA ASN A 428 22.22 -31.43 96.54
C ASN A 428 23.03 -32.72 96.33
N ASP A 429 23.39 -33.36 97.44
CA ASP A 429 24.07 -34.65 97.50
C ASP A 429 23.06 -35.79 97.29
N TYR A 430 23.37 -36.74 96.41
CA TYR A 430 22.55 -37.93 96.19
C TYR A 430 23.03 -39.08 97.09
N THR A 431 22.27 -39.43 98.14
CA THR A 431 22.52 -40.61 99.00
C THR A 431 21.35 -41.61 98.94
N PRO A 432 21.52 -42.83 98.37
CA PRO A 432 20.47 -43.85 98.38
C PRO A 432 20.19 -44.39 99.80
N ALA A 433 18.92 -44.57 100.16
CA ALA A 433 18.51 -45.11 101.47
C ALA A 433 18.91 -46.61 101.66
N THR A 434 19.70 -46.91 102.70
CA THR A 434 20.05 -48.23 103.29
C THR A 434 20.40 -49.39 102.33
N ARG A 435 21.69 -49.74 102.22
CA ARG A 435 22.18 -50.91 101.44
C ARG A 435 21.94 -52.25 102.17
N VAL A 436 20.82 -52.92 101.91
CA VAL A 436 20.70 -54.37 102.15
C VAL A 436 21.49 -55.10 101.06
N SER A 437 22.40 -55.98 101.45
CA SER A 437 23.30 -56.69 100.53
C SER A 437 22.71 -57.97 99.97
N ALA A 438 21.88 -58.66 100.75
CA ALA A 438 21.02 -59.75 100.31
C ALA A 438 19.90 -60.00 101.33
N GLN A 439 18.75 -60.47 100.83
CA GLN A 439 17.61 -60.90 101.63
C GLN A 439 17.31 -62.39 101.36
N PHE A 440 17.33 -63.18 102.43
CA PHE A 440 16.99 -64.59 102.44
C PHE A 440 15.62 -64.79 103.08
N ASN A 441 14.76 -65.61 102.46
CA ASN A 441 13.51 -66.06 103.06
C ASN A 441 13.71 -67.45 103.65
N VAL A 442 13.33 -67.65 104.92
CA VAL A 442 13.57 -68.88 105.68
C VAL A 442 12.25 -69.47 106.16
N THR A 443 11.89 -70.67 105.69
CA THR A 443 10.74 -71.46 106.19
C THR A 443 11.23 -72.78 106.79
N ASN A 444 10.33 -73.70 107.17
CA ASN A 444 10.69 -75.04 107.67
C ASN A 444 10.05 -76.15 106.85
N ASN A 445 10.77 -77.27 106.72
CA ASN A 445 10.24 -78.53 106.20
C ASN A 445 10.06 -79.51 107.37
N GLY A 446 8.83 -79.62 107.87
CA GLY A 446 8.55 -80.40 109.08
C GLY A 446 9.41 -79.95 110.25
N SER A 447 9.99 -80.92 110.96
CA SER A 447 10.87 -80.70 112.13
C SER A 447 12.35 -81.00 111.85
N THR A 448 12.72 -81.16 110.58
CA THR A 448 14.07 -81.61 110.20
C THR A 448 14.93 -80.50 109.65
N ASP A 449 14.40 -79.59 108.82
CA ASP A 449 15.23 -78.63 108.06
C ASP A 449 14.63 -77.22 107.98
N TYR A 450 15.49 -76.18 107.99
CA TYR A 450 15.13 -74.87 107.43
C TYR A 450 15.20 -74.91 105.91
N VAL A 451 14.30 -74.19 105.24
CA VAL A 451 14.27 -74.07 103.78
C VAL A 451 14.57 -72.63 103.40
N PHE A 452 15.66 -72.41 102.65
CA PHE A 452 16.09 -71.09 102.20
C PHE A 452 15.69 -70.83 100.75
N SER A 453 15.25 -69.60 100.49
CA SER A 453 14.97 -69.04 99.16
C SER A 453 15.30 -67.54 99.15
N GLY A 454 15.14 -66.87 98.01
CA GLY A 454 15.47 -65.45 97.86
C GLY A 454 16.85 -65.23 97.23
N ASP A 455 17.53 -64.16 97.62
CA ASP A 455 18.81 -63.79 97.02
C ASP A 455 19.85 -64.91 97.19
N GLY A 456 20.56 -65.26 96.11
CA GLY A 456 21.57 -66.32 96.12
C GLY A 456 21.05 -67.76 96.03
N PHE A 457 19.73 -67.98 96.04
CA PHE A 457 19.10 -69.30 95.96
C PHE A 457 18.22 -69.45 94.71
N PRO A 458 18.72 -70.04 93.60
CA PRO A 458 17.92 -70.25 92.39
C PRO A 458 16.81 -71.30 92.56
N THR A 459 16.95 -72.19 93.55
CA THR A 459 15.93 -73.14 94.00
C THR A 459 15.95 -73.22 95.51
N ASN A 460 14.83 -73.63 96.12
CA ASN A 460 14.76 -73.83 97.57
C ASN A 460 15.78 -74.89 98.03
N GLN A 461 16.50 -74.61 99.10
CA GLN A 461 17.49 -75.54 99.67
C GLN A 461 17.25 -75.78 101.16
N ASN A 462 17.30 -77.04 101.56
CA ASN A 462 17.22 -77.44 102.97
C ASN A 462 18.60 -77.27 103.62
N ASP A 463 18.63 -76.54 104.72
CA ASP A 463 19.81 -76.26 105.54
C ASP A 463 21.11 -76.01 104.73
N PRO A 464 21.17 -75.03 103.82
CA PRO A 464 22.38 -74.73 103.05
C PRO A 464 23.49 -74.12 103.89
N VAL A 465 24.74 -74.31 103.48
CA VAL A 465 25.86 -73.51 104.01
C VAL A 465 25.73 -72.08 103.48
N LEU A 466 25.72 -71.09 104.37
CA LEU A 466 25.61 -69.67 104.01
C LEU A 466 26.98 -68.99 103.90
N TYR A 467 27.11 -68.01 103.02
CA TYR A 467 28.33 -67.21 102.84
C TYR A 467 28.02 -65.73 102.96
N LEU A 468 28.51 -65.10 104.03
CA LEU A 468 28.30 -63.67 104.29
C LEU A 468 29.63 -62.91 104.30
N LYS A 469 29.58 -61.60 104.02
CA LYS A 469 30.73 -60.71 104.02
C LYS A 469 30.68 -59.73 105.17
N LYS A 470 31.83 -59.46 105.78
CA LYS A 470 31.98 -58.39 106.79
C LYS A 470 31.61 -57.02 106.19
N ALA A 471 31.10 -56.12 107.04
CA ALA A 471 30.58 -54.80 106.71
C ALA A 471 29.37 -54.75 105.76
N HIS A 472 28.73 -55.89 105.51
CA HIS A 472 27.49 -55.97 104.74
C HIS A 472 26.32 -56.30 105.66
N THR A 473 25.12 -55.85 105.27
CA THR A 473 23.88 -56.10 105.99
C THR A 473 23.04 -57.11 105.24
N TYR A 474 22.66 -58.19 105.91
CA TYR A 474 21.82 -59.25 105.39
C TYR A 474 20.52 -59.34 106.18
N GLN A 475 19.46 -59.78 105.52
CA GLN A 475 18.17 -60.00 106.17
C GLN A 475 17.74 -61.45 106.00
N PHE A 476 17.30 -62.06 107.09
CA PHE A 476 16.63 -63.35 107.13
C PHE A 476 15.18 -63.11 107.46
N VAL A 477 14.30 -63.18 106.47
CA VAL A 477 12.85 -63.12 106.65
C VAL A 477 12.38 -64.50 107.07
N VAL A 478 12.32 -64.72 108.38
CA VAL A 478 11.98 -66.02 108.96
C VAL A 478 10.47 -66.15 109.08
N ASN A 479 9.93 -67.23 108.52
CA ASN A 479 8.54 -67.67 108.64
C ASN A 479 8.52 -69.20 108.84
N ALA A 480 9.10 -69.64 109.95
CA ALA A 480 9.29 -71.02 110.35
C ALA A 480 8.66 -71.27 111.74
N SER A 481 7.34 -71.13 111.82
CA SER A 481 6.60 -71.19 113.10
C SER A 481 6.89 -72.48 113.87
N GLY A 482 7.19 -72.36 115.17
CA GLY A 482 7.62 -73.48 116.01
C GLY A 482 9.12 -73.82 115.91
N HIS A 483 9.86 -73.21 114.99
CA HIS A 483 11.29 -73.43 114.75
C HIS A 483 12.09 -72.11 114.80
N PRO A 484 12.43 -71.59 115.99
CA PRO A 484 13.17 -70.33 116.14
C PRO A 484 14.53 -70.35 115.43
N PHE A 485 14.76 -69.42 114.49
CA PHE A 485 16.03 -69.31 113.77
C PHE A 485 17.04 -68.54 114.62
N GLN A 486 18.13 -69.22 115.00
CA GLN A 486 19.13 -68.65 115.89
C GLN A 486 20.48 -68.62 115.20
N ILE A 487 21.14 -67.47 115.15
CA ILE A 487 22.56 -67.40 114.82
C ILE A 487 23.38 -67.65 116.08
N LEU A 488 24.25 -68.66 116.03
CA LEU A 488 24.99 -69.24 117.16
C LEU A 488 26.50 -69.24 116.91
N THR A 489 27.25 -69.29 118.00
CA THR A 489 28.73 -69.38 117.99
C THR A 489 29.26 -70.79 117.69
N ALA A 490 28.46 -71.83 117.92
CA ALA A 490 28.73 -73.24 117.60
C ALA A 490 27.41 -73.99 117.40
N SER A 491 27.42 -75.20 116.81
CA SER A 491 26.25 -76.08 116.80
C SER A 491 25.88 -76.46 118.24
N GLY A 492 24.62 -76.22 118.64
CA GLY A 492 24.16 -76.32 120.03
C GLY A 492 24.75 -75.29 121.00
N GLY A 493 25.50 -74.30 120.50
CA GLY A 493 26.25 -73.32 121.30
C GLY A 493 25.44 -72.10 121.74
N SER A 494 26.13 -71.09 122.29
CA SER A 494 25.50 -69.84 122.73
C SER A 494 25.14 -68.92 121.55
N LEU A 495 24.12 -68.08 121.76
CA LEU A 495 23.69 -67.06 120.79
C LEU A 495 24.80 -66.09 120.40
N TYR A 496 24.89 -65.83 119.11
CA TYR A 496 25.67 -64.73 118.59
C TYR A 496 24.78 -63.49 118.44
N SER A 497 24.94 -62.51 119.33
CA SER A 497 24.09 -61.31 119.38
C SER A 497 24.75 -60.06 118.77
N PHE A 498 26.03 -60.12 118.40
CA PHE A 498 26.75 -58.92 117.93
C PHE A 498 26.43 -58.63 116.46
N GLY A 499 25.82 -57.49 116.17
CA GLY A 499 25.36 -57.11 114.82
C GLY A 499 24.08 -57.80 114.36
N VAL A 500 23.46 -58.65 115.20
CA VAL A 500 22.21 -59.36 114.89
C VAL A 500 21.05 -58.73 115.67
N THR A 501 20.00 -58.29 114.98
CA THR A 501 18.74 -57.85 115.59
C THR A 501 17.65 -58.88 115.35
N ASN A 502 16.72 -59.03 116.31
CA ASN A 502 15.66 -60.03 116.30
C ASN A 502 16.16 -61.48 116.23
N ASN A 503 17.30 -61.82 116.85
CA ASN A 503 17.75 -63.21 116.89
C ASN A 503 16.72 -64.11 117.63
N GLN A 504 16.69 -65.40 117.30
CA GLN A 504 15.80 -66.43 117.87
C GLN A 504 14.30 -66.27 117.57
N GLN A 505 13.93 -65.64 116.47
CA GLN A 505 12.53 -65.54 116.09
C GLN A 505 12.12 -66.69 115.17
N ALA A 506 10.94 -67.25 115.41
CA ALA A 506 10.32 -68.23 114.51
C ALA A 506 9.53 -67.54 113.39
N VAL A 507 9.06 -66.31 113.61
CA VAL A 507 8.37 -65.48 112.61
C VAL A 507 8.77 -64.00 112.80
N ALA A 508 9.81 -63.53 112.10
CA ALA A 508 10.24 -62.13 112.03
C ALA A 508 11.38 -61.96 111.01
N THR A 509 11.70 -60.72 110.63
CA THR A 509 12.96 -60.42 109.94
C THR A 509 14.10 -60.28 110.95
N ILE A 510 15.09 -61.16 110.84
CA ILE A 510 16.36 -61.11 111.56
C ILE A 510 17.35 -60.36 110.68
N THR A 511 17.89 -59.25 111.16
CA THR A 511 18.89 -58.49 110.39
C THR A 511 20.26 -58.77 110.98
N PHE A 512 21.21 -59.14 110.11
CA PHE A 512 22.60 -59.31 110.48
C PHE A 512 23.47 -58.32 109.70
N THR A 513 23.90 -57.27 110.38
CA THR A 513 25.01 -56.42 109.92
C THR A 513 26.29 -57.07 110.40
N VAL A 514 27.03 -57.72 109.49
CA VAL A 514 28.20 -58.52 109.86
C VAL A 514 29.34 -57.59 110.28
N PRO A 515 29.74 -57.56 111.55
CA PRO A 515 30.79 -56.67 112.01
C PRO A 515 32.17 -57.15 111.54
N MET A 516 33.13 -56.24 111.41
CA MET A 516 34.48 -56.56 110.93
C MET A 516 35.21 -57.59 111.80
N ASN A 517 34.87 -57.67 113.09
CA ASN A 517 35.43 -58.63 114.04
C ASN A 517 34.57 -59.91 114.19
N ALA A 518 33.57 -60.14 113.33
CA ALA A 518 32.83 -61.40 113.34
C ALA A 518 33.77 -62.61 113.16
N PRO A 519 33.55 -63.73 113.89
CA PRO A 519 34.25 -64.98 113.66
C PRO A 519 34.10 -65.44 112.20
N SER A 520 35.07 -66.19 111.69
CA SER A 520 34.99 -66.74 110.32
C SER A 520 33.90 -67.78 110.14
N THR A 521 33.41 -68.34 111.25
CA THR A 521 32.40 -69.40 111.26
C THR A 521 31.40 -69.11 112.36
N LEU A 522 30.13 -69.01 111.97
CA LEU A 522 28.97 -69.06 112.85
C LEU A 522 28.05 -70.18 112.36
N TYR A 523 26.96 -70.40 113.08
CA TYR A 523 25.96 -71.41 112.71
C TYR A 523 24.58 -70.78 112.76
N TYR A 524 23.66 -71.26 111.95
CA TYR A 524 22.24 -71.07 112.22
C TYR A 524 21.63 -72.40 112.64
N GLN A 525 20.75 -72.39 113.65
CA GLN A 525 20.12 -73.61 114.13
C GLN A 525 18.82 -73.34 114.87
N CYS A 526 17.93 -74.32 114.87
CA CYS A 526 16.85 -74.44 115.84
C CYS A 526 17.33 -75.28 117.03
N GLN A 527 17.51 -74.72 118.22
CA GLN A 527 17.96 -75.50 119.39
C GLN A 527 16.94 -76.55 119.87
N ALA A 528 15.67 -76.45 119.46
CA ALA A 528 14.67 -77.48 119.73
C ALA A 528 14.82 -78.72 118.83
N HIS A 529 15.49 -78.59 117.67
CA HIS A 529 15.61 -79.64 116.66
C HIS A 529 17.07 -79.74 116.19
N SER A 530 17.82 -80.68 116.77
CA SER A 530 19.28 -80.79 116.57
C SER A 530 19.73 -80.92 115.11
N GLY A 531 18.89 -81.51 114.25
CA GLY A 531 19.15 -81.66 112.81
C GLY A 531 18.89 -80.42 111.95
N MET A 532 18.26 -79.37 112.51
CA MET A 532 17.72 -78.24 111.75
C MET A 532 18.63 -77.03 111.84
N GLY A 533 19.54 -76.91 110.88
CA GLY A 533 20.54 -75.84 110.82
C GLY A 533 21.83 -76.21 110.09
N ASN A 534 22.64 -75.21 109.77
CA ASN A 534 23.96 -75.40 109.17
C ASN A 534 24.93 -74.25 109.47
N THR A 535 26.07 -74.25 108.79
CA THR A 535 27.19 -73.33 108.96
C THR A 535 26.97 -72.03 108.18
N ILE A 536 27.40 -70.92 108.78
CA ILE A 536 27.57 -69.61 108.14
C ILE A 536 29.07 -69.31 108.06
N ASN A 537 29.61 -69.31 106.84
CA ASN A 537 30.97 -68.89 106.55
C ASN A 537 31.02 -67.37 106.36
N ILE A 538 31.88 -66.70 107.12
CA ILE A 538 32.02 -65.25 107.11
C ILE A 538 33.43 -64.90 106.63
N SER A 539 33.51 -64.02 105.63
CA SER A 539 34.79 -63.56 105.04
C SER A 539 34.90 -62.06 104.89
#